data_AF-A0A3C1DTS5-F1
#
_entry.id   AF-A0A3C1DTS5-F1
#
_cell.length_a   1.000
_cell.length_b   1.000
_cell.length_c   1.000
_cell.angle_alpha   90.00
_cell.angle_beta   90.00
_cell.angle_gamma   90.00
#
_symmetry.space_group_name_H-M   'P 1'
#
loop_
_entity.id
_entity.type
_entity.pdbx_description
1 polymer ?
#
loop_
_entity_poly.entity_id
_entity_poly.type
_entity_poly.pdbx_seq_one_letter_code
_entity_poly.pdbx_strand_id
1 'polypeptide(L)'
;FFKLLNGLQLFALVIALFQLVAAALLIWNTIRVAAFSRRRETGIMRLVGASNFYIQLPFLLEGAIAGLAGALIASLGLIVVKHFFIDQKLAESFKFTTFIGWGSVFGVIPVLILVGAGLSALVSFLTLRKYLRV
;
A
#
# COMPACT_ATOMS: atom_id res chain seq x y z
N PHE A 1 -5.41 26.23 -19.72
CA PHE A 1 -5.76 25.79 -18.35
C PHE A 1 -6.07 24.29 -18.28
N PHE A 2 -7.15 23.78 -18.89
CA PHE A 2 -7.53 22.35 -18.82
C PHE A 2 -6.48 21.35 -19.33
N LYS A 3 -5.74 21.68 -20.41
CA LYS A 3 -4.63 20.82 -20.90
C LYS A 3 -3.47 20.71 -19.90
N LEU A 4 -3.24 21.75 -19.10
CA LEU A 4 -2.16 21.82 -18.12
C LEU A 4 -2.51 20.99 -16.86
N LEU A 5 -3.77 21.07 -16.42
CA LEU A 5 -4.31 20.21 -15.36
C LEU A 5 -4.28 18.73 -15.74
N ASN A 6 -4.67 18.38 -16.97
CA ASN A 6 -4.64 16.99 -17.44
C ASN A 6 -3.20 16.46 -17.54
N GLY A 7 -2.24 17.29 -17.96
CA GLY A 7 -0.82 16.93 -17.96
C GLY A 7 -0.27 16.63 -16.55
N LEU A 8 -0.62 17.46 -15.56
CA LEU A 8 -0.25 17.23 -14.17
C LEU A 8 -0.88 15.96 -13.60
N GLN A 9 -2.15 15.70 -13.91
CA GLN A 9 -2.84 14.48 -13.48
C GLN A 9 -2.20 13.22 -14.08
N LEU A 10 -1.86 13.22 -15.37
CA LEU A 10 -1.16 12.12 -16.01
C LEU A 10 0.20 11.88 -15.37
N PHE A 11 0.96 12.95 -15.13
CA PHE A 11 2.27 12.85 -14.48
C PHE A 11 2.18 12.26 -13.07
N ALA A 12 1.20 12.71 -12.27
CA ALA A 12 0.95 12.16 -10.94
C ALA A 12 0.57 10.67 -11.00
N LEU A 13 -0.25 10.25 -11.98
CA LEU A 13 -0.60 8.84 -12.18
C LEU A 13 0.61 7.98 -12.58
N VAL A 14 1.50 8.50 -13.42
CA VAL A 14 2.73 7.80 -13.81
C VAL A 14 3.65 7.58 -12.61
N ILE A 15 3.82 8.61 -11.77
CA ILE A 15 4.60 8.49 -10.53
C ILE A 15 3.95 7.48 -9.59
N ALA A 16 2.64 7.54 -9.40
CA ALA A 16 1.92 6.60 -8.55
C ALA A 16 2.11 5.16 -9.02
N LEU A 17 2.02 4.91 -10.33
CA LEU A 17 2.28 3.58 -10.91
C LEU A 17 3.71 3.11 -10.64
N PHE A 18 4.69 3.98 -10.84
CA PHE A 18 6.09 3.67 -10.56
C PHE A 18 6.32 3.33 -9.07
N GLN A 19 5.69 4.08 -8.16
CA GLN A 19 5.76 3.83 -6.72
C GLN A 19 5.11 2.50 -6.33
N LEU A 20 4.01 2.09 -6.97
CA LEU A 20 3.41 0.78 -6.73
C LEU A 20 4.36 -0.36 -7.12
N VAL A 21 5.06 -0.22 -8.24
CA VAL A 21 6.10 -1.18 -8.67
C VAL A 21 7.26 -1.21 -7.67
N ALA A 22 7.75 -0.03 -7.26
CA ALA A 22 8.82 0.07 -6.27
C ALA A 22 8.43 -0.57 -4.93
N ALA A 23 7.21 -0.31 -4.45
CA ALA A 23 6.67 -0.92 -3.24
C ALA A 23 6.60 -2.45 -3.37
N ALA A 24 6.13 -2.98 -4.51
CA ALA A 24 6.07 -4.41 -4.74
C ALA A 24 7.47 -5.06 -4.71
N LEU A 25 8.47 -4.41 -5.31
CA LEU A 25 9.86 -4.89 -5.30
C LEU A 25 10.45 -4.88 -3.87
N LEU A 26 10.17 -3.84 -3.09
CA LEU A 26 10.61 -3.74 -1.70
C LEU A 26 9.97 -4.84 -0.85
N ILE A 27 8.65 -5.06 -0.96
CA ILE A 27 7.94 -6.12 -0.24
C ILE A 27 8.51 -7.50 -0.61
N TRP A 28 8.75 -7.75 -1.91
CA TRP A 28 9.39 -8.98 -2.35
C TRP A 28 10.74 -9.17 -1.64
N ASN A 29 11.62 -8.18 -1.72
CA ASN A 29 12.95 -8.29 -1.13
C ASN A 29 12.89 -8.54 0.39
N THR A 30 12.02 -7.81 1.11
CA THR A 30 11.84 -7.97 2.56
C THR A 30 11.40 -9.37 2.93
N ILE A 31 10.41 -9.94 2.22
CA ILE A 31 9.92 -11.30 2.50
C ILE A 31 10.99 -12.34 2.21
N ARG A 32 11.76 -12.15 1.13
CA ARG A 32 12.87 -13.05 0.79
C ARG A 32 13.91 -13.08 1.91
N VAL A 33 14.30 -11.91 2.41
CA VAL A 33 15.27 -11.78 3.51
C VAL A 33 14.71 -12.38 4.79
N ALA A 34 13.45 -12.09 5.13
CA ALA A 34 12.78 -12.62 6.32
C ALA A 34 12.68 -14.16 6.29
N ALA A 35 12.29 -14.74 5.15
CA ALA A 35 12.20 -16.18 4.96
C ALA A 35 13.57 -16.86 5.10
N PHE A 36 14.63 -16.24 4.56
CA PHE A 36 15.99 -16.76 4.70
C PHE A 36 16.46 -16.74 6.17
N SER A 37 16.19 -15.66 6.90
CA SER A 37 16.54 -15.54 8.32
C SER A 37 15.82 -16.59 9.18
N ARG A 38 14.59 -16.98 8.82
CA ARG A 38 13.78 -17.97 9.55
C ARG A 38 13.86 -19.38 8.96
N ARG A 39 14.84 -19.68 8.11
CA ARG A 39 14.97 -20.99 7.43
C ARG A 39 15.07 -22.19 8.38
N ARG A 40 15.66 -22.02 9.57
CA ARG A 40 15.76 -23.09 10.58
C ARG A 40 14.40 -23.38 11.21
N GLU A 41 13.67 -22.34 11.62
CA GLU A 41 12.33 -22.46 12.20
C GLU A 41 11.35 -23.11 11.21
N THR A 42 11.37 -22.66 9.95
CA THR A 42 10.54 -23.23 8.89
C THR A 42 10.91 -24.70 8.59
N GLY A 43 12.20 -25.07 8.72
CA GLY A 43 12.64 -26.45 8.68
C GLY A 43 12.05 -27.31 9.81
N ILE A 44 12.07 -26.80 11.06
CA ILE A 44 11.45 -27.47 12.21
C ILE A 44 9.94 -27.61 12.01
N MET A 45 9.26 -26.56 11.54
CA MET A 45 7.83 -26.60 11.22
C MET A 45 7.49 -27.68 10.16
N ARG A 46 8.34 -27.85 9.14
CA ARG A 46 8.18 -28.94 8.16
C ARG A 46 8.35 -30.33 8.79
N LEU A 47 9.28 -30.50 9.73
CA LEU A 47 9.52 -31.78 10.41
C LEU A 47 8.36 -32.24 11.30
N VAL A 48 7.60 -31.30 11.86
CA VAL A 48 6.37 -31.59 12.61
C VAL A 48 5.13 -31.75 11.73
N GLY A 49 5.30 -31.79 10.38
CA GLY A 49 4.22 -31.99 9.43
C GLY A 49 3.36 -30.75 9.15
N ALA A 50 3.85 -29.55 9.46
CA ALA A 50 3.08 -28.33 9.18
C ALA A 50 2.89 -28.12 7.67
N SER A 51 1.68 -27.72 7.28
CA SER A 51 1.37 -27.43 5.88
C SER A 51 2.12 -26.21 5.39
N ASN A 52 2.42 -26.15 4.09
CA ASN A 52 3.09 -25.00 3.46
C ASN A 52 2.34 -23.68 3.70
N PHE A 53 1.02 -23.70 3.86
CA PHE A 53 0.23 -22.52 4.18
C PHE A 53 0.46 -22.04 5.61
N TYR A 54 0.57 -22.96 6.57
CA TYR A 54 0.84 -22.63 7.97
C TYR A 54 2.19 -21.93 8.15
N ILE A 55 3.19 -22.38 7.38
CA ILE A 55 4.54 -21.77 7.34
C ILE A 55 4.50 -20.36 6.71
N GLN A 56 3.59 -20.12 5.76
CA GLN A 56 3.47 -18.87 5.01
C GLN A 56 2.63 -17.80 5.72
N LEU A 57 1.68 -18.22 6.54
CA LEU A 57 0.75 -17.35 7.25
C LEU A 57 1.41 -16.19 8.00
N PRO A 58 2.49 -16.37 8.81
CA PRO A 58 3.09 -15.26 9.54
C PRO A 58 3.63 -14.17 8.61
N PHE A 59 4.26 -14.55 7.49
CA PHE A 59 4.78 -13.61 6.51
C PHE A 59 3.66 -12.89 5.73
N LEU A 60 2.57 -13.61 5.44
CA LEU A 60 1.38 -13.03 4.80
C LEU A 60 0.75 -11.96 5.69
N LEU A 61 0.60 -12.27 6.98
CA LEU A 61 0.05 -11.37 7.98
C LEU A 61 0.94 -10.13 8.17
N GLU A 62 2.26 -10.31 8.22
CA GLU A 62 3.20 -9.19 8.33
C GLU A 62 3.03 -8.19 7.18
N GLY A 63 2.95 -8.68 5.94
CA GLY A 63 2.72 -7.84 4.77
C GLY A 63 1.32 -7.20 4.74
N ALA A 64 0.27 -7.94 5.10
CA ALA A 64 -1.09 -7.42 5.15
C ALA A 64 -1.23 -6.32 6.22
N ILE A 65 -0.69 -6.53 7.42
CA ILE A 65 -0.69 -5.56 8.51
C ILE A 65 0.11 -4.30 8.12
N ALA A 66 1.29 -4.46 7.51
CA ALA A 66 2.08 -3.33 7.04
C ALA A 66 1.34 -2.50 5.98
N GLY A 67 0.66 -3.15 5.02
CA GLY A 67 -0.15 -2.47 4.01
C GLY A 67 -1.37 -1.75 4.60
N LEU A 68 -2.07 -2.38 5.54
CA LEU A 68 -3.17 -1.76 6.28
C LEU A 68 -2.71 -0.54 7.07
N ALA A 69 -1.61 -0.67 7.83
CA ALA A 69 -1.05 0.43 8.60
C ALA A 69 -0.64 1.60 7.68
N GLY A 70 0.05 1.31 6.57
CA GLY A 70 0.40 2.32 5.57
C GLY A 70 -0.81 3.03 4.98
N ALA A 71 -1.88 2.29 4.66
CA ALA A 71 -3.11 2.86 4.12
C ALA A 71 -3.87 3.73 5.15
N LEU A 72 -3.88 3.34 6.43
CA LEU A 72 -4.44 4.16 7.50
C LEU A 72 -3.64 5.46 7.68
N ILE A 73 -2.32 5.38 7.69
CA ILE A 73 -1.43 6.56 7.76
C ILE A 73 -1.68 7.47 6.55
N ALA A 74 -1.77 6.92 5.34
CA ALA A 74 -2.07 7.69 4.14
C ALA A 74 -3.45 8.37 4.21
N SER A 75 -4.46 7.66 4.71
CA SER A 75 -5.82 8.19 4.88
C SER A 75 -5.86 9.35 5.87
N LEU A 76 -5.17 9.21 7.01
CA LEU A 76 -5.01 10.29 7.98
C LEU A 76 -4.26 11.48 7.38
N GLY A 77 -3.17 11.22 6.65
CA GLY A 77 -2.42 12.25 5.94
C GLY A 77 -3.29 13.01 4.95
N LEU A 78 -4.17 12.32 4.22
CA LEU A 78 -5.09 12.93 3.27
C LEU A 78 -6.10 13.86 3.96
N ILE A 79 -6.64 13.46 5.12
CA ILE A 79 -7.54 14.30 5.94
C ILE A 79 -6.79 15.54 6.47
N VAL A 80 -5.59 15.35 7.02
CA VAL A 80 -4.78 16.44 7.59
C VAL A 80 -4.38 17.45 6.52
N VAL A 81 -3.87 16.98 5.38
CA VAL A 81 -3.51 17.84 4.25
C VAL A 81 -4.72 18.60 3.74
N LYS A 82 -5.87 17.94 3.60
CA LYS A 82 -7.09 18.61 3.14
C LYS A 82 -7.53 19.70 4.13
N HIS A 83 -7.56 19.41 5.42
CA HIS A 83 -8.01 20.37 6.43
C HIS A 83 -7.07 21.56 6.57
N PHE A 84 -5.76 21.32 6.74
CA PHE A 84 -4.79 22.38 7.07
C PHE A 84 -4.22 23.11 5.85
N PHE A 85 -4.07 22.44 4.70
CA PHE A 85 -3.49 23.08 3.51
C PHE A 85 -4.56 23.55 2.53
N ILE A 86 -5.64 22.78 2.32
CA ILE A 86 -6.65 23.15 1.33
C ILE A 86 -7.67 24.12 1.93
N ASP A 87 -8.32 23.76 3.03
CA ASP A 87 -9.40 24.58 3.60
C ASP A 87 -8.87 25.87 4.26
N GLN A 88 -7.75 25.81 4.98
CA GLN A 88 -7.25 26.99 5.72
C GLN A 88 -6.38 27.93 4.88
N LYS A 89 -5.61 27.43 3.90
CA LYS A 89 -4.67 28.28 3.13
C LYS A 89 -5.12 28.57 1.70
N LEU A 90 -5.75 27.61 1.04
CA LEU A 90 -6.13 27.73 -0.37
C LEU A 90 -7.55 28.28 -0.56
N ALA A 91 -8.50 27.92 0.30
CA ALA A 91 -9.89 28.38 0.19
C ALA A 91 -10.06 29.88 0.48
N GLU A 92 -9.19 30.48 1.30
CA GLU A 92 -9.19 31.93 1.52
C GLU A 92 -8.72 32.71 0.28
N SER A 93 -7.82 32.12 -0.51
CA SER A 93 -7.21 32.76 -1.71
C SER A 93 -7.99 32.51 -3.01
N PHE A 94 -8.79 31.44 -3.10
CA PHE A 94 -9.46 31.02 -4.34
C PHE A 94 -10.94 30.67 -4.12
N LYS A 95 -11.80 31.69 -3.96
CA LYS A 95 -13.27 31.55 -3.79
C LYS A 95 -14.05 31.17 -5.06
N PHE A 96 -13.39 31.09 -6.22
CA PHE A 96 -14.04 30.94 -7.53
C PHE A 96 -14.07 29.51 -8.11
N THR A 97 -13.52 28.52 -7.41
CA THR A 97 -13.51 27.11 -7.87
C THR A 97 -14.06 26.19 -6.80
N THR A 98 -14.94 25.26 -7.19
CA THR A 98 -15.41 24.16 -6.34
C THR A 98 -14.22 23.26 -6.00
N PHE A 99 -13.55 23.53 -4.88
CA PHE A 99 -12.51 22.65 -4.36
C PHE A 99 -13.10 21.28 -4.02
N ILE A 100 -12.24 20.26 -4.04
CA ILE A 100 -12.57 18.87 -3.71
C ILE A 100 -13.39 18.83 -2.41
N GLY A 101 -14.66 18.41 -2.53
CA GLY A 101 -15.56 18.28 -1.39
C GLY A 101 -15.13 17.14 -0.47
N TRP A 102 -15.51 17.23 0.81
CA TRP A 102 -15.27 16.16 1.79
C TRP A 102 -15.82 14.80 1.33
N GLY A 103 -16.89 14.77 0.52
CA GLY A 103 -17.42 13.53 -0.07
C GLY A 103 -16.40 12.78 -0.93
N SER A 104 -15.57 13.50 -1.70
CA SER A 104 -14.52 12.86 -2.52
C SER A 104 -13.39 12.29 -1.66
N VAL A 105 -13.03 12.97 -0.57
CA VAL A 105 -12.04 12.50 0.40
C VAL A 105 -12.50 11.19 1.04
N PHE A 106 -13.72 11.17 1.58
CA PHE A 106 -14.29 9.97 2.19
C PHE A 106 -14.54 8.84 1.18
N GLY A 107 -14.78 9.17 -0.10
CA GLY A 107 -14.88 8.17 -1.17
C GLY A 107 -13.55 7.49 -1.52
N VAL A 108 -12.41 8.21 -1.41
CA VAL A 108 -11.08 7.68 -1.75
C VAL A 108 -10.46 6.85 -0.62
N ILE A 109 -10.79 7.14 0.63
CA ILE A 109 -10.23 6.41 1.80
C ILE A 109 -10.46 4.88 1.72
N PRO A 110 -11.68 4.37 1.45
CA PRO A 110 -11.90 2.93 1.29
C PRO A 110 -11.05 2.33 0.16
N VAL A 111 -10.89 3.07 -0.95
CA VAL A 111 -10.07 2.63 -2.08
C VAL A 111 -8.59 2.56 -1.69
N LEU A 112 -8.08 3.53 -0.93
CA LEU A 112 -6.71 3.50 -0.42
C LEU A 112 -6.47 2.30 0.50
N ILE A 113 -7.41 1.99 1.38
CA ILE A 113 -7.33 0.83 2.28
C ILE A 113 -7.35 -0.47 1.49
N LEU A 114 -8.29 -0.62 0.55
CA LEU A 114 -8.41 -1.80 -0.30
C LEU A 114 -7.16 -2.01 -1.17
N VAL A 115 -6.65 -0.95 -1.80
CA VAL A 115 -5.46 -1.04 -2.65
C VAL A 115 -4.21 -1.28 -1.82
N GLY A 116 -4.02 -0.57 -0.70
CA GLY A 116 -2.84 -0.71 0.14
C GLY A 116 -2.73 -2.09 0.78
N ALA A 117 -3.80 -2.58 1.40
CA ALA A 117 -3.85 -3.90 2.01
C ALA A 117 -3.89 -5.02 0.97
N GLY A 118 -4.68 -4.84 -0.10
CA GLY A 118 -4.82 -5.82 -1.17
C GLY A 118 -3.51 -6.02 -1.93
N LEU A 119 -2.85 -4.93 -2.33
CA LEU A 119 -1.56 -5.02 -3.02
C LEU A 119 -0.50 -5.66 -2.14
N SER A 120 -0.38 -5.27 -0.87
CA SER A 120 0.63 -5.84 0.01
C SER A 120 0.40 -7.33 0.25
N ALA A 121 -0.85 -7.74 0.50
CA ALA A 121 -1.20 -9.15 0.66
C ALA A 121 -0.93 -9.97 -0.62
N LEU A 122 -1.31 -9.43 -1.79
CA LEU A 122 -1.08 -10.08 -3.08
C LEU A 122 0.41 -10.25 -3.38
N VAL A 123 1.21 -9.20 -3.23
CA VAL A 123 2.66 -9.25 -3.48
C VAL A 123 3.32 -10.25 -2.51
N SER A 124 2.93 -10.24 -1.24
CA SER A 124 3.44 -11.19 -0.24
C SER A 124 3.12 -12.63 -0.60
N PHE A 125 1.88 -12.89 -0.99
CA PHE A 125 1.42 -14.21 -1.40
C PHE A 125 2.15 -14.72 -2.64
N LEU A 126 2.29 -13.89 -3.67
CA LEU A 126 3.00 -14.26 -4.91
C LEU A 126 4.47 -14.56 -4.64
N THR A 127 5.11 -13.78 -3.75
CA THR A 127 6.52 -13.98 -3.38
C THR A 127 6.72 -15.32 -2.68
N LEU A 128 5.90 -15.63 -1.67
CA LEU A 128 6.01 -16.88 -0.91
C LEU A 128 5.69 -18.12 -1.77
N ARG A 129 4.68 -18.03 -2.63
CA ARG A 129 4.32 -19.11 -3.56
C ARG A 129 5.45 -19.44 -4.53
N LYS A 130 6.26 -18.45 -4.92
CA LYS A 130 7.44 -18.65 -5.77
C LYS A 130 8.64 -19.22 -5.01
N TYR A 131 8.83 -18.88 -3.74
CA TYR A 131 10.04 -19.25 -2.98
C TYR A 131 9.91 -20.53 -2.14
N LEU A 132 8.71 -20.90 -1.67
CA LEU A 132 8.52 -22.07 -0.81
C LEU A 132 8.10 -23.34 -1.56
N ARG A 133 7.94 -23.27 -2.88
CA ARG A 133 7.60 -24.40 -3.75
C ARG A 133 8.83 -25.20 -4.22
N VAL A 134 9.89 -25.20 -3.39
CA VAL A 134 11.08 -26.07 -3.52
C VAL A 134 11.16 -26.98 -2.31
#